data_AF-A0AAD4GZB3-F1
#
_entry.id   AF-A0AAD4GZB3-F1
#
_cell.length_a   1.000
_cell.length_b   1.000
_cell.length_c   1.000
_cell.angle_alpha   90.00
_cell.angle_beta   90.00
_cell.angle_gamma   90.00
#
_symmetry.space_group_name_H-M   'P 1'
#
loop_
_entity.id
_entity.type
_entity.pdbx_description
1 polymer ?
#
loop_
_entity_poly.entity_id
_entity_poly.type
_entity_poly.pdbx_seq_one_letter_code
_entity_poly.pdbx_strand_id
1 'polypeptide(L)'
;ISESGKYQELLDAKDDFYQLIEEFSIARKEKDNADSEAETIKGVDICDSSTGHEAKVESTDERVDSNADLTEKEAMEAGGVKRSIFKIYAKAAGYQNILQATALFLVLQGCQICSSVWLQNWIKVAAISTHGIGYFMGIYAVLLAGFMILMFIASYKVLVIGCIQAAERLHSRLFDSILHLPMSFFDTTPIGRIINRFSSDVIILDDHMGGTIVGILFCGVSVLGSLVVIAATTPVFLAILPPVFLSYSLVMSYYMASSRAFKRIESVAKSPMYQHFSETLSGVSTVRVLGCSQRFIDENASRSDISSNAHFVWAMSNRWLDVRLESLCSVIVLGASVFAVLARDSLSPSMVGMSLSYALAITRDISWTVKDTCDAMFYMVAVERIDEYAKKNQEAPNFTN
;
A
#
# COMPACT_ATOMS: atom_id res chain seq x y z
N ILE A 1 0.71 -32.00 39.02
CA ILE A 1 0.76 -30.64 39.61
C ILE A 1 1.79 -30.74 40.72
N SER A 2 3.03 -30.29 40.45
CA SER A 2 4.14 -30.34 41.42
C SER A 2 3.94 -29.30 42.53
N GLU A 3 3.38 -28.14 42.19
CA GLU A 3 3.07 -27.07 43.14
C GLU A 3 1.71 -26.44 42.83
N SER A 4 0.96 -26.10 43.87
CA SER A 4 -0.27 -25.29 43.77
C SER A 4 -0.44 -24.43 45.02
N GLY A 5 -0.78 -23.16 44.81
CA GLY A 5 -0.86 -22.17 45.89
C GLY A 5 -1.13 -20.78 45.34
N LYS A 6 -1.22 -19.78 46.22
CA LYS A 6 -1.30 -18.39 45.79
C LYS A 6 0.07 -17.91 45.29
N TYR A 7 0.09 -16.98 44.34
CA TYR A 7 1.32 -16.48 43.72
C TYR A 7 2.40 -16.06 44.74
N GLN A 8 1.99 -15.33 45.79
CA GLN A 8 2.91 -14.89 46.85
C GLN A 8 3.47 -16.07 47.65
N GLU A 9 2.66 -17.09 47.91
CA GLU A 9 3.09 -18.30 48.64
C GLU A 9 4.09 -19.13 47.82
N LEU A 10 3.92 -19.16 46.49
CA LEU A 10 4.85 -19.84 45.58
C LEU A 10 6.17 -19.08 45.39
N LEU A 11 6.14 -17.74 45.44
CA LEU A 11 7.37 -16.92 45.47
C LEU A 11 8.14 -17.09 46.78
N ASP A 12 7.43 -17.14 47.91
CA ASP A 12 8.05 -17.31 49.23
C ASP A 12 8.58 -18.74 49.46
N ALA A 13 8.00 -19.74 48.78
CA ALA A 13 8.45 -21.14 48.85
C ALA A 13 9.86 -21.35 48.27
N LYS A 14 10.34 -20.45 47.40
CA LYS A 14 11.67 -20.49 46.75
C LYS A 14 12.01 -21.81 46.05
N ASP A 15 11.00 -22.50 45.57
CA ASP A 15 11.11 -23.80 44.92
C ASP A 15 11.14 -23.63 43.38
N ASP A 16 10.75 -24.63 42.60
CA ASP A 16 10.89 -24.64 41.13
C ASP A 16 10.21 -23.42 40.45
N PHE A 17 9.05 -23.00 40.96
CA PHE A 17 8.35 -21.82 40.44
C PHE A 17 9.13 -20.52 40.64
N TYR A 18 9.80 -20.36 41.79
CA TYR A 18 10.60 -19.18 42.08
C TYR A 18 11.86 -19.12 41.22
N GLN A 19 12.56 -20.25 41.05
CA GLN A 19 13.75 -20.32 40.19
C GLN A 19 13.41 -19.97 38.75
N LEU A 20 12.27 -20.44 38.24
CA LEU A 20 11.75 -20.06 36.93
C LEU A 20 11.53 -18.54 36.85
N ILE A 21 10.81 -17.94 37.80
CA ILE A 21 10.55 -16.48 37.79
C ILE A 21 11.88 -15.69 37.87
N GLU A 22 12.83 -16.12 38.69
CA GLU A 22 14.12 -15.46 38.89
C GLU A 22 14.99 -15.53 37.62
N GLU A 23 15.14 -16.71 37.02
CA GLU A 23 15.94 -16.92 35.80
C GLU A 23 15.38 -16.10 34.62
N PHE A 24 14.05 -16.07 34.46
CA PHE A 24 13.40 -15.24 33.44
C PHE A 24 13.47 -13.73 33.75
N SER A 25 13.50 -13.33 35.02
CA SER A 25 13.65 -11.92 35.41
C SER A 25 15.07 -11.37 35.13
N ILE A 26 16.09 -12.22 35.26
CA ILE A 26 17.49 -11.87 34.99
C ILE A 26 17.72 -11.76 33.49
N ALA A 27 17.22 -12.73 32.69
CA ALA A 27 17.28 -12.68 31.24
C ALA A 27 16.60 -11.42 30.65
N ARG A 28 15.54 -10.92 31.31
CA ARG A 28 14.86 -9.67 30.94
C ARG A 28 15.71 -8.44 31.22
N LYS A 29 16.38 -8.35 32.37
CA LYS A 29 17.28 -7.23 32.71
C LYS A 29 18.46 -7.12 31.74
N GLU A 30 19.00 -8.24 31.28
CA GLU A 30 20.07 -8.24 30.27
C GLU A 30 19.58 -7.74 28.91
N LYS A 31 18.36 -8.09 28.50
CA LYS A 31 17.74 -7.64 27.24
C LYS A 31 17.34 -6.16 27.27
N ASP A 32 16.75 -5.69 28.36
CA ASP A 32 16.37 -4.28 28.54
C ASP A 32 17.62 -3.37 28.58
N ASN A 33 18.74 -3.83 29.17
CA ASN A 33 20.01 -3.10 29.12
C ASN A 33 20.60 -3.04 27.70
N ALA A 34 20.50 -4.12 26.93
CA ALA A 34 20.97 -4.16 25.54
C ALA A 34 20.13 -3.25 24.61
N ASP A 35 18.81 -3.20 24.80
CA ASP A 35 17.91 -2.33 24.04
C ASP A 35 18.09 -0.84 24.43
N SER A 36 18.37 -0.56 25.70
CA SER A 36 18.68 0.80 26.20
C SER A 36 20.01 1.33 25.64
N GLU A 37 21.04 0.48 25.52
CA GLU A 37 22.31 0.84 24.87
C GLU A 37 22.14 1.08 23.36
N ALA A 38 21.23 0.35 22.70
CA ALA A 38 20.91 0.54 21.29
C ALA A 38 20.12 1.82 20.98
N GLU A 39 19.23 2.25 21.88
CA GLU A 39 18.49 3.52 21.77
C GLU A 39 19.38 4.74 22.00
N THR A 40 20.37 4.66 22.89
CA THR A 40 21.26 5.78 23.22
C THR A 40 22.17 6.17 22.02
N ILE A 41 22.38 5.28 21.05
CA ILE A 41 23.23 5.54 19.87
C ILE A 41 22.45 6.23 18.72
N LYS A 42 21.12 6.40 18.80
CA LYS A 42 20.30 6.90 17.67
C LYS A 42 19.51 8.20 17.90
N GLY A 43 19.65 8.88 19.04
CA GLY A 43 18.95 10.14 19.31
C GLY A 43 19.87 11.37 19.30
N VAL A 44 19.97 12.06 18.16
CA VAL A 44 20.43 13.47 18.10
C VAL A 44 19.35 14.33 17.47
N ASP A 45 19.00 15.39 18.20
CA ASP A 45 18.25 16.61 17.90
C ASP A 45 16.77 16.53 17.48
N ILE A 46 15.88 17.13 18.29
CA ILE A 46 15.36 18.51 18.09
C ILE A 46 14.33 18.90 19.19
N CYS A 47 14.49 20.13 19.70
CA CYS A 47 13.57 21.02 20.43
C CYS A 47 13.34 20.82 21.93
N ASP A 48 14.23 21.50 22.67
CA ASP A 48 14.05 21.97 24.04
C ASP A 48 13.38 23.36 24.03
N SER A 49 12.28 23.54 24.78
CA SER A 49 11.88 24.79 25.43
C SER A 49 10.53 24.64 26.12
N SER A 50 10.52 24.56 27.44
CA SER A 50 10.01 25.62 28.30
C SER A 50 9.80 25.11 29.74
N THR A 51 10.30 25.93 30.65
CA THR A 51 10.36 25.82 32.11
C THR A 51 8.99 25.74 32.79
N GLY A 52 8.88 24.87 33.81
CA GLY A 52 7.80 24.87 34.78
C GLY A 52 8.16 24.00 35.99
N HIS A 53 8.52 24.65 37.09
CA HIS A 53 8.95 24.08 38.36
C HIS A 53 7.73 23.57 39.13
N GLU A 54 7.66 22.29 39.52
CA GLU A 54 6.81 21.88 40.65
C GLU A 54 7.24 20.52 41.24
N ALA A 55 6.94 20.38 42.52
CA ALA A 55 7.72 19.66 43.52
C ALA A 55 7.53 18.13 43.54
N LYS A 56 8.61 17.46 43.95
CA LYS A 56 8.72 16.03 44.20
C LYS A 56 7.91 15.64 45.44
N VAL A 57 6.82 14.90 45.26
CA VAL A 57 6.13 14.17 46.34
C VAL A 57 6.42 12.68 46.12
N GLU A 58 7.24 12.11 47.00
CA GLU A 58 7.45 10.66 47.11
C GLU A 58 6.20 10.04 47.73
N SER A 59 5.43 9.32 46.92
CA SER A 59 4.50 8.30 47.39
C SER A 59 5.03 6.94 46.97
N THR A 60 5.50 6.17 47.95
CA THR A 60 5.66 4.71 47.86
C THR A 60 4.30 4.09 47.54
N ASP A 61 4.08 3.84 46.25
CA ASP A 61 2.99 3.00 45.77
C ASP A 61 3.66 1.78 45.16
N GLU A 62 3.45 0.62 45.79
CA GLU A 62 3.82 -0.68 45.25
C GLU A 62 3.08 -0.85 43.92
N ARG A 63 3.76 -0.49 42.82
CA ARG A 63 3.31 -0.82 41.48
C ARG A 63 3.37 -2.34 41.35
N VAL A 64 2.23 -2.98 41.61
CA VAL A 64 1.92 -4.29 41.02
C VAL A 64 2.08 -4.11 39.52
N ASP A 65 3.19 -4.62 38.99
CA ASP A 65 3.59 -4.48 37.60
C ASP A 65 2.65 -5.34 36.74
N SER A 66 1.50 -4.77 36.38
CA SER A 66 0.46 -5.40 35.55
C SER A 66 0.85 -5.47 34.07
N ASN A 67 2.13 -5.34 33.75
CA ASN A 67 2.69 -5.52 32.40
C ASN A 67 3.41 -6.87 32.27
N ALA A 68 2.75 -7.95 32.71
CA ALA A 68 3.05 -9.32 32.31
C ALA A 68 2.54 -9.58 30.88
N ASP A 69 2.89 -8.70 29.94
CA ASP A 69 2.59 -8.92 28.53
C ASP A 69 3.74 -9.77 27.95
N LEU A 70 3.53 -11.10 27.94
CA LEU A 70 4.44 -12.10 27.33
C LEU A 70 4.58 -11.92 25.81
N THR A 71 3.85 -10.97 25.26
CA THR A 71 3.71 -10.72 23.83
C THR A 71 4.71 -9.67 23.37
N GLU A 72 5.66 -10.02 22.49
CA GLU A 72 6.47 -9.01 21.82
C GLU A 72 5.55 -8.00 21.11
N LYS A 73 5.64 -6.72 21.45
CA LYS A 73 4.93 -5.63 20.76
C LYS A 73 5.46 -5.53 19.33
N GLU A 74 4.56 -5.49 18.35
CA GLU A 74 4.92 -5.43 16.93
C GLU A 74 5.68 -4.12 16.64
N ALA A 75 6.98 -4.23 16.37
CA ALA A 75 7.77 -3.13 15.85
C ALA A 75 7.39 -2.92 14.38
N MET A 76 6.43 -2.03 14.10
CA MET A 76 6.32 -1.47 12.76
C MET A 76 7.56 -0.60 12.53
N GLU A 77 8.43 -0.98 11.60
CA GLU A 77 9.53 -0.09 11.20
C GLU A 77 8.97 1.28 10.80
N ALA A 78 9.40 2.33 11.50
CA ALA A 78 9.00 3.70 11.21
C ALA A 78 9.70 4.16 9.92
N GLY A 79 9.02 4.08 8.78
CA GLY A 79 9.60 4.50 7.51
C GLY A 79 8.75 4.17 6.28
N GLY A 80 9.26 4.56 5.10
CA GLY A 80 8.74 4.08 3.82
C GLY A 80 9.29 2.69 3.50
N VAL A 81 8.53 1.90 2.74
CA VAL A 81 8.92 0.53 2.33
C VAL A 81 10.28 0.54 1.64
N LYS A 82 11.20 -0.30 2.12
CA LYS A 82 12.55 -0.44 1.54
C LYS A 82 12.47 -0.94 0.10
N ARG A 83 13.31 -0.41 -0.80
CA ARG A 83 13.40 -0.86 -2.21
C ARG A 83 13.72 -2.36 -2.35
N SER A 84 14.32 -2.98 -1.32
CA SER A 84 14.55 -4.43 -1.27
C SER A 84 13.26 -5.25 -1.33
N ILE A 85 12.17 -4.73 -0.78
CA ILE A 85 10.88 -5.45 -0.66
C ILE A 85 10.18 -5.54 -2.01
N PHE A 86 10.24 -4.46 -2.79
CA PHE A 86 9.82 -4.48 -4.19
C PHE A 86 10.60 -5.52 -5.01
N LYS A 87 11.90 -5.71 -4.75
CA LYS A 87 12.70 -6.76 -5.42
C LYS A 87 12.28 -8.17 -5.00
N ILE A 88 11.94 -8.37 -3.72
CA ILE A 88 11.46 -9.66 -3.22
C ILE A 88 10.15 -10.02 -3.92
N TYR A 89 9.20 -9.09 -3.99
CA TYR A 89 7.96 -9.29 -4.71
C TYR A 89 8.19 -9.53 -6.21
N ALA A 90 9.05 -8.73 -6.85
CA ALA A 90 9.36 -8.89 -8.28
C ALA A 90 10.02 -10.25 -8.58
N LYS A 91 10.87 -10.75 -7.68
CA LYS A 91 11.45 -12.10 -7.77
C LYS A 91 10.38 -13.17 -7.61
N ALA A 92 9.44 -13.00 -6.67
CA ALA A 92 8.32 -13.92 -6.47
C ALA A 92 7.38 -13.97 -7.68
N ALA A 93 7.00 -12.82 -8.26
CA ALA A 93 6.21 -12.77 -9.50
C ALA A 93 6.97 -13.31 -10.73
N GLY A 94 8.31 -13.34 -10.67
CA GLY A 94 9.18 -13.74 -11.76
C GLY A 94 9.50 -12.56 -12.70
N TYR A 95 10.79 -12.24 -12.82
CA TYR A 95 11.24 -11.11 -13.66
C TYR A 95 10.83 -11.25 -15.14
N GLN A 96 10.75 -12.47 -15.65
CA GLN A 96 10.29 -12.73 -17.02
C GLN A 96 8.82 -12.35 -17.22
N ASN A 97 7.95 -12.67 -16.25
CA ASN A 97 6.52 -12.32 -16.32
C ASN A 97 6.32 -10.81 -16.29
N ILE A 98 7.05 -10.10 -15.41
CA ILE A 98 7.01 -8.64 -15.32
C ILE A 98 7.48 -7.99 -16.63
N LEU A 99 8.57 -8.49 -17.21
CA LEU A 99 9.09 -7.98 -18.48
C LEU A 99 8.10 -8.19 -19.63
N GLN A 100 7.50 -9.39 -19.73
CA GLN A 100 6.48 -9.70 -20.73
C GLN A 100 5.22 -8.84 -20.55
N ALA A 101 4.75 -8.67 -19.32
CA ALA A 101 3.61 -7.81 -19.02
C ALA A 101 3.89 -6.36 -19.44
N THR A 102 5.04 -5.81 -19.04
CA THR A 102 5.44 -4.45 -19.41
C THR A 102 5.51 -4.28 -20.92
N ALA A 103 6.08 -5.25 -21.64
CA ALA A 103 6.12 -5.24 -23.10
C ALA A 103 4.72 -5.26 -23.72
N LEU A 104 3.80 -6.08 -23.19
CA LEU A 104 2.41 -6.11 -23.66
C LEU A 104 1.68 -4.78 -23.46
N PHE A 105 1.87 -4.11 -22.31
CA PHE A 105 1.30 -2.77 -22.08
C PHE A 105 1.91 -1.70 -23.00
N LEU A 106 3.20 -1.80 -23.33
CA LEU A 106 3.83 -0.92 -24.33
C LEU A 106 3.24 -1.13 -25.73
N VAL A 107 3.02 -2.39 -26.15
CA VAL A 107 2.37 -2.70 -27.43
C VAL A 107 0.92 -2.22 -27.42
N LEU A 108 0.21 -2.38 -26.31
CA LEU A 108 -1.16 -1.91 -26.13
C LEU A 108 -1.25 -0.39 -26.32
N GLN A 109 -0.34 0.36 -25.71
CA GLN A 109 -0.27 1.81 -25.89
C GLN A 109 0.07 2.20 -27.34
N GLY A 110 0.99 1.48 -27.97
CA GLY A 110 1.28 1.65 -29.40
C GLY A 110 0.03 1.46 -30.27
N CYS A 111 -0.75 0.41 -30.00
CA CYS A 111 -2.01 0.14 -30.69
C CYS A 111 -3.04 1.25 -30.47
N GLN A 112 -3.15 1.78 -29.26
CA GLN A 112 -4.03 2.92 -28.94
C GLN A 112 -3.63 4.17 -29.75
N ILE A 113 -2.34 4.51 -29.78
CA ILE A 113 -1.83 5.65 -30.56
C ILE A 113 -2.07 5.42 -32.05
N CYS A 114 -1.80 4.22 -32.57
CA CYS A 114 -2.07 3.87 -33.97
C CYS A 114 -3.55 4.04 -34.32
N SER A 115 -4.46 3.66 -33.42
CA SER A 115 -5.90 3.86 -33.60
C SER A 115 -6.27 5.36 -33.67
N SER A 116 -5.69 6.19 -32.80
CA SER A 116 -5.88 7.64 -32.83
C SER A 116 -5.32 8.30 -34.10
N VAL A 117 -4.14 7.87 -34.56
CA VAL A 117 -3.54 8.34 -35.82
C VAL A 117 -4.37 7.89 -37.03
N TRP A 118 -4.88 6.66 -37.01
CA TRP A 118 -5.78 6.15 -38.06
C TRP A 118 -7.04 7.01 -38.16
N LEU A 119 -7.67 7.34 -37.03
CA LEU A 119 -8.83 8.23 -36.98
C LEU A 119 -8.50 9.61 -37.56
N GLN A 120 -7.32 10.16 -37.24
CA GLN A 120 -6.87 11.42 -37.79
C GLN A 120 -6.70 11.36 -39.32
N ASN A 121 -6.14 10.27 -39.84
CA ASN A 121 -5.98 10.05 -41.28
C ASN A 121 -7.34 9.89 -41.97
N TRP A 122 -8.26 9.14 -41.36
CA TRP A 122 -9.62 8.96 -41.86
C TRP A 122 -10.31 10.31 -42.03
N ILE A 123 -10.24 11.21 -41.03
CA ILE A 123 -10.83 12.56 -41.12
C ILE A 123 -10.26 13.36 -42.33
N LYS A 124 -8.97 13.24 -42.63
CA LYS A 124 -8.32 13.95 -43.75
C LYS A 124 -8.70 13.38 -45.11
N VAL A 125 -8.71 12.05 -45.23
CA VAL A 125 -8.86 11.34 -46.52
C VAL A 125 -10.33 11.10 -46.88
N ALA A 126 -11.24 11.09 -45.91
CA ALA A 126 -12.67 10.86 -46.13
C ALA A 126 -13.31 11.82 -47.13
N ALA A 127 -12.80 13.05 -47.25
CA ALA A 127 -13.31 14.05 -48.18
C ALA A 127 -12.87 13.83 -49.65
N ILE A 128 -11.83 13.02 -49.88
CA ILE A 128 -11.15 12.88 -51.19
C ILE A 128 -11.22 11.43 -51.70
N SER A 129 -11.40 10.46 -50.80
CA SER A 129 -11.39 9.03 -51.10
C SER A 129 -12.64 8.53 -51.83
N THR A 130 -12.45 7.61 -52.78
CA THR A 130 -13.51 6.83 -53.44
C THR A 130 -13.98 5.62 -52.62
N HIS A 131 -13.25 5.25 -51.57
CA HIS A 131 -13.65 4.18 -50.67
C HIS A 131 -14.82 4.63 -49.77
N GLY A 132 -15.84 3.77 -49.66
CA GLY A 132 -16.98 4.02 -48.79
C GLY A 132 -16.61 4.02 -47.31
N ILE A 133 -17.43 4.69 -46.50
CA ILE A 133 -17.29 4.81 -45.04
C ILE A 133 -17.05 3.47 -44.34
N GLY A 134 -17.65 2.38 -44.85
CA GLY A 134 -17.48 1.03 -44.31
C GLY A 134 -16.04 0.51 -44.30
N TYR A 135 -15.19 0.92 -45.25
CA TYR A 135 -13.78 0.52 -45.28
C TYR A 135 -13.00 1.10 -44.09
N PHE A 136 -13.11 2.41 -43.87
CA PHE A 136 -12.42 3.10 -42.78
C PHE A 136 -12.94 2.65 -41.40
N MET A 137 -14.26 2.49 -41.28
CA MET A 137 -14.90 1.99 -40.06
C MET A 137 -14.49 0.55 -39.77
N GLY A 138 -14.38 -0.30 -40.80
CA GLY A 138 -13.95 -1.70 -40.66
C GLY A 138 -12.53 -1.81 -40.11
N ILE A 139 -11.58 -1.05 -40.64
CA ILE A 139 -10.19 -1.04 -40.14
C ILE A 139 -10.13 -0.52 -38.70
N TYR A 140 -10.87 0.56 -38.40
CA TYR A 140 -10.95 1.10 -37.05
C TYR A 140 -11.55 0.09 -36.05
N ALA A 141 -12.60 -0.63 -36.46
CA ALA A 141 -13.21 -1.68 -35.64
C ALA A 141 -12.25 -2.84 -35.38
N VAL A 142 -11.46 -3.27 -36.37
CA VAL A 142 -10.43 -4.31 -36.20
C VAL A 142 -9.32 -3.86 -35.25
N LEU A 143 -8.87 -2.60 -35.35
CA LEU A 143 -7.88 -2.04 -34.42
C LEU A 143 -8.41 -2.01 -32.99
N LEU A 144 -9.66 -1.58 -32.78
CA LEU A 144 -10.29 -1.59 -31.46
C LEU A 144 -10.48 -3.00 -30.91
N ALA A 145 -10.93 -3.94 -31.73
CA ALA A 145 -11.08 -5.34 -31.33
C ALA A 145 -9.71 -5.93 -30.92
N GLY A 146 -8.66 -5.65 -31.70
CA GLY A 146 -7.28 -6.05 -31.37
C GLY A 146 -6.80 -5.44 -30.06
N PHE A 147 -7.06 -4.15 -29.82
CA PHE A 147 -6.74 -3.48 -28.56
C PHE A 147 -7.45 -4.15 -27.36
N MET A 148 -8.76 -4.43 -27.47
CA MET A 148 -9.53 -5.08 -26.40
C MET A 148 -9.01 -6.48 -26.08
N ILE A 149 -8.70 -7.28 -27.11
CA ILE A 149 -8.12 -8.62 -26.93
C ILE A 149 -6.75 -8.53 -26.28
N LEU A 150 -5.89 -7.61 -26.73
CA LEU A 150 -4.56 -7.43 -26.17
C LEU A 150 -4.62 -6.95 -24.71
N MET A 151 -5.55 -6.06 -24.38
CA MET A 151 -5.80 -5.60 -23.02
C MET A 151 -6.21 -6.77 -22.13
N PHE A 152 -7.13 -7.62 -22.59
CA PHE A 152 -7.54 -8.81 -21.85
C PHE A 152 -6.34 -9.75 -21.59
N ILE A 153 -5.53 -10.01 -22.61
CA ILE A 153 -4.33 -10.86 -22.49
C ILE A 153 -3.32 -10.26 -21.50
N ALA A 154 -3.06 -8.95 -21.58
CA ALA A 154 -2.12 -8.25 -20.70
C ALA A 154 -2.59 -8.28 -19.23
N SER A 155 -3.87 -7.96 -18.99
CA SER A 155 -4.46 -8.01 -17.65
C SER A 155 -4.49 -9.43 -17.08
N TYR A 156 -4.86 -10.43 -17.89
CA TYR A 156 -4.83 -11.84 -17.49
C TYR A 156 -3.42 -12.28 -17.10
N LYS A 157 -2.40 -11.88 -17.88
CA LYS A 157 -0.99 -12.20 -17.59
C LYS A 157 -0.53 -11.64 -16.24
N VAL A 158 -0.86 -10.38 -15.94
CA VAL A 158 -0.48 -9.77 -14.65
C VAL A 158 -1.26 -10.40 -13.50
N LEU A 159 -2.58 -10.44 -13.59
CA LEU A 159 -3.46 -10.87 -12.48
C LEU A 159 -3.29 -12.35 -12.18
N VAL A 160 -3.40 -13.21 -13.20
CA VAL A 160 -3.46 -14.66 -12.99
C VAL A 160 -2.07 -15.28 -12.93
N ILE A 161 -1.16 -14.89 -13.83
CA ILE A 161 0.16 -15.53 -13.88
C ILE A 161 1.17 -14.83 -12.98
N GLY A 162 1.18 -13.49 -12.94
CA GLY A 162 2.11 -12.74 -12.10
C GLY A 162 1.75 -12.78 -10.62
N CYS A 163 0.54 -12.32 -10.28
CA CYS A 163 0.16 -12.08 -8.89
C CYS A 163 -0.09 -13.37 -8.11
N ILE A 164 -0.86 -14.32 -8.67
CA ILE A 164 -1.10 -15.62 -8.02
C ILE A 164 0.22 -16.37 -7.82
N GLN A 165 1.12 -16.37 -8.82
CA GLN A 165 2.43 -17.01 -8.66
C GLN A 165 3.28 -16.33 -7.58
N ALA A 166 3.22 -15.00 -7.48
CA ALA A 166 3.92 -14.28 -6.44
C ALA A 166 3.38 -14.64 -5.05
N ALA A 167 2.06 -14.65 -4.89
CA ALA A 167 1.40 -15.00 -3.64
C ALA A 167 1.65 -16.45 -3.25
N GLU A 168 1.54 -17.41 -4.18
CA GLU A 168 1.85 -18.82 -3.95
C GLU A 168 3.29 -19.02 -3.48
N ARG A 169 4.26 -18.36 -4.12
CA ARG A 169 5.68 -18.45 -3.74
C ARG A 169 5.96 -17.79 -2.39
N LEU A 170 5.36 -16.63 -2.12
CA LEU A 170 5.52 -15.94 -0.84
C LEU A 170 4.85 -16.74 0.29
N HIS A 171 3.66 -17.27 0.07
CA HIS A 171 2.96 -18.15 1.00
C HIS A 171 3.77 -19.42 1.27
N SER A 172 4.28 -20.10 0.23
CA SER A 172 5.07 -21.31 0.39
C SER A 172 6.38 -21.06 1.15
N ARG A 173 7.05 -19.94 0.85
CA ARG A 173 8.27 -19.53 1.57
C ARG A 173 7.98 -19.19 3.03
N LEU A 174 6.87 -18.51 3.30
CA LEU A 174 6.41 -18.22 4.66
C LEU A 174 6.10 -19.50 5.43
N PHE A 175 5.37 -20.42 4.80
CA PHE A 175 5.00 -21.71 5.35
C PHE A 175 6.21 -22.55 5.72
N ASP A 176 7.12 -22.73 4.77
CA ASP A 176 8.36 -23.49 4.98
C ASP A 176 9.20 -22.86 6.10
N SER A 177 9.37 -21.53 6.10
CA SER A 177 10.15 -20.88 7.14
C SER A 177 9.53 -21.02 8.52
N ILE A 178 8.20 -20.89 8.65
CA ILE A 178 7.51 -20.99 9.95
C ILE A 178 7.64 -22.39 10.55
N LEU A 179 7.54 -23.44 9.73
CA LEU A 179 7.69 -24.82 10.21
C LEU A 179 9.07 -25.13 10.79
N HIS A 180 10.09 -24.36 10.41
CA HIS A 180 11.46 -24.52 10.88
C HIS A 180 11.86 -23.49 11.95
N LEU A 181 10.92 -22.71 12.51
CA LEU A 181 11.22 -21.77 13.59
C LEU A 181 11.34 -22.49 14.94
N PRO A 182 12.18 -21.97 15.87
CA PRO A 182 12.33 -22.57 17.18
C PRO A 182 11.07 -22.52 18.02
N MET A 183 10.88 -23.48 18.93
CA MET A 183 9.74 -23.47 19.86
C MET A 183 9.62 -22.16 20.65
N SER A 184 10.75 -21.53 21.00
CA SER A 184 10.76 -20.22 21.66
C SER A 184 10.02 -19.12 20.88
N PHE A 185 10.00 -19.19 19.55
CA PHE A 185 9.22 -18.27 18.73
C PHE A 185 7.71 -18.49 18.90
N PHE A 186 7.26 -19.75 18.98
CA PHE A 186 5.85 -20.08 19.16
C PHE A 186 5.35 -19.77 20.57
N ASP A 187 6.23 -19.86 21.57
CA ASP A 187 5.90 -19.50 22.95
C ASP A 187 5.81 -17.98 23.18
N THR A 188 6.56 -17.18 22.40
CA THR A 188 6.60 -15.71 22.51
C THR A 188 5.68 -14.98 21.52
N THR A 189 5.25 -15.65 20.45
CA THR A 189 4.43 -15.05 19.40
C THR A 189 3.00 -15.56 19.46
N PRO A 190 1.98 -14.67 19.57
CA PRO A 190 0.58 -15.10 19.54
C PRO A 190 0.25 -15.86 18.26
N ILE A 191 -0.47 -16.98 18.41
CA ILE A 191 -0.95 -17.76 17.28
C ILE A 191 -1.80 -16.92 16.31
N GLY A 192 -2.58 -15.96 16.82
CA GLY A 192 -3.37 -15.04 16.00
C GLY A 192 -2.52 -14.16 15.08
N ARG A 193 -1.30 -13.80 15.47
CA ARG A 193 -0.38 -13.02 14.63
C ARG A 193 0.12 -13.83 13.45
N ILE A 194 0.45 -15.10 13.68
CA ILE A 194 0.84 -16.05 12.63
C ILE A 194 -0.32 -16.25 11.64
N ILE A 195 -1.53 -16.45 12.15
CA ILE A 195 -2.75 -16.59 11.33
C ILE A 195 -3.00 -15.33 10.49
N ASN A 196 -2.79 -14.12 11.04
CA ASN A 196 -2.95 -12.88 10.28
C ASN A 196 -1.96 -12.76 9.11
N ARG A 197 -0.75 -13.33 9.21
CA ARG A 197 0.19 -13.39 8.08
C ARG A 197 -0.29 -14.31 6.97
N PHE A 198 -0.81 -15.49 7.30
CA PHE A 198 -1.36 -16.43 6.31
C PHE A 198 -2.70 -16.00 5.73
N SER A 199 -3.48 -15.20 6.46
CA SER A 199 -4.78 -14.71 6.02
C SER A 199 -4.68 -13.31 5.44
N SER A 200 -4.78 -12.27 6.29
CA SER A 200 -4.93 -10.88 5.87
C SER A 200 -3.80 -10.40 4.96
N ASP A 201 -2.55 -10.70 5.29
CA ASP A 201 -1.43 -10.22 4.48
C ASP A 201 -1.35 -10.93 3.12
N VAL A 202 -1.57 -12.25 3.06
CA VAL A 202 -1.62 -13.00 1.79
C VAL A 202 -2.83 -12.58 0.94
N ILE A 203 -4.01 -12.40 1.54
CA ILE A 203 -5.23 -11.92 0.86
C ILE A 203 -5.00 -10.55 0.20
N ILE A 204 -4.27 -9.64 0.87
CA ILE A 204 -3.91 -8.34 0.28
C ILE A 204 -3.10 -8.52 -1.00
N LEU A 205 -2.20 -9.52 -1.06
CA LEU A 205 -1.40 -9.80 -2.25
C LEU A 205 -2.22 -10.43 -3.37
N ASP A 206 -3.18 -11.29 -3.02
CA ASP A 206 -4.05 -11.99 -3.98
C ASP A 206 -5.09 -11.08 -4.61
N ASP A 207 -5.81 -10.30 -3.80
CA ASP A 207 -7.00 -9.57 -4.25
C ASP A 207 -6.67 -8.13 -4.72
N HIS A 208 -5.79 -7.43 -3.99
CA HIS A 208 -5.60 -6.00 -4.22
C HIS A 208 -4.37 -5.67 -5.06
N MET A 209 -3.22 -6.30 -4.78
CA MET A 209 -1.96 -5.89 -5.39
C MET A 209 -1.96 -6.04 -6.92
N GLY A 210 -2.62 -7.08 -7.45
CA GLY A 210 -2.68 -7.29 -8.89
C GLY A 210 -3.44 -6.19 -9.64
N GLY A 211 -4.59 -5.77 -9.13
CA GLY A 211 -5.35 -4.65 -9.72
C GLY A 211 -4.52 -3.36 -9.72
N THR A 212 -3.83 -3.09 -8.62
CA THR A 212 -2.96 -1.92 -8.49
C THR A 212 -1.79 -1.94 -9.47
N ILE A 213 -1.13 -3.09 -9.69
CA ILE A 213 -0.03 -3.21 -10.66
C ILE A 213 -0.53 -3.00 -12.09
N VAL A 214 -1.69 -3.56 -12.44
CA VAL A 214 -2.32 -3.33 -13.75
C VAL A 214 -2.60 -1.83 -13.94
N GLY A 215 -3.14 -1.16 -12.93
CA GLY A 215 -3.38 0.29 -12.94
C GLY A 215 -2.10 1.09 -13.18
N ILE A 216 -1.03 0.81 -12.42
CA ILE A 216 0.29 1.47 -12.59
C ILE A 216 0.85 1.26 -13.99
N LEU A 217 0.83 0.02 -14.51
CA LEU A 217 1.36 -0.28 -15.83
C LEU A 217 0.54 0.39 -16.94
N PHE A 218 -0.79 0.31 -16.86
CA PHE A 218 -1.67 0.90 -17.85
C PHE A 218 -1.58 2.43 -17.86
N CYS A 219 -1.84 3.08 -16.72
CA CYS A 219 -1.80 4.54 -16.62
C CYS A 219 -0.38 5.09 -16.79
N GLY A 220 0.64 4.45 -16.21
CA GLY A 220 2.03 4.89 -16.33
C GLY A 220 2.52 4.85 -17.77
N VAL A 221 2.25 3.76 -18.51
CA VAL A 221 2.58 3.67 -19.93
C VAL A 221 1.72 4.64 -20.76
N SER A 222 0.45 4.86 -20.40
CA SER A 222 -0.41 5.84 -21.06
C SER A 222 0.11 7.27 -20.93
N VAL A 223 0.60 7.66 -19.75
CA VAL A 223 1.27 8.95 -19.54
C VAL A 223 2.48 9.09 -20.45
N LEU A 224 3.35 8.08 -20.51
CA LEU A 224 4.52 8.09 -21.39
C LEU A 224 4.13 8.19 -22.87
N GLY A 225 3.15 7.40 -23.31
CA GLY A 225 2.68 7.42 -24.70
C GLY A 225 2.05 8.75 -25.08
N SER A 226 1.28 9.34 -24.19
CA SER A 226 0.67 10.65 -24.39
C SER A 226 1.71 11.77 -24.45
N LEU A 227 2.75 11.72 -23.60
CA LEU A 227 3.89 12.64 -23.68
C LEU A 227 4.63 12.53 -25.02
N VAL A 228 4.82 11.31 -25.54
CA VAL A 228 5.42 11.10 -26.87
C VAL A 228 4.57 11.70 -27.98
N VAL A 229 3.26 11.50 -27.96
CA VAL A 229 2.35 12.08 -28.97
C VAL A 229 2.36 13.61 -28.92
N ILE A 230 2.32 14.19 -27.72
CA ILE A 230 2.39 15.64 -27.53
C ILE A 230 3.73 16.19 -28.04
N ALA A 231 4.83 15.53 -27.72
CA ALA A 231 6.16 15.93 -28.18
C ALA A 231 6.30 15.88 -29.71
N ALA A 232 5.72 14.86 -30.34
CA ALA A 232 5.76 14.71 -31.80
C ALA A 232 4.85 15.70 -32.55
N THR A 233 3.69 16.04 -31.97
CA THR A 233 2.69 16.89 -32.63
C THR A 233 2.90 18.38 -32.36
N THR A 234 3.26 18.74 -31.13
CA THR A 234 3.34 20.14 -30.67
C THR A 234 4.56 20.33 -29.77
N PRO A 235 5.79 20.35 -30.34
CA PRO A 235 7.03 20.43 -29.56
C PRO A 235 7.15 21.71 -28.72
N VAL A 236 6.45 22.80 -29.09
CA VAL A 236 6.38 24.03 -28.29
C VAL A 236 5.74 23.76 -26.92
N PHE A 237 4.82 22.80 -26.83
CA PHE A 237 4.14 22.44 -25.59
C PHE A 237 5.08 21.81 -24.55
N LEU A 238 6.24 21.28 -24.99
CA LEU A 238 7.25 20.75 -24.08
C LEU A 238 7.79 21.82 -23.11
N ALA A 239 7.74 23.10 -23.48
CA ALA A 239 8.20 24.19 -22.61
C ALA A 239 7.33 24.36 -21.34
N ILE A 240 6.06 23.94 -21.38
CA ILE A 240 5.12 24.01 -20.25
C ILE A 240 5.31 22.83 -19.29
N LEU A 241 5.85 21.71 -19.76
CA LEU A 241 5.98 20.49 -18.97
C LEU A 241 6.90 20.61 -17.75
N PRO A 242 8.09 21.25 -17.79
CA PRO A 242 8.97 21.35 -16.62
C PRO A 242 8.35 22.03 -15.39
N PRO A 243 7.75 23.23 -15.47
CA PRO A 243 7.13 23.85 -14.29
C PRO A 243 5.94 23.05 -13.76
N VAL A 244 5.17 22.45 -14.68
CA VAL A 244 4.05 21.57 -14.35
C VAL A 244 4.54 20.32 -13.63
N PHE A 245 5.57 19.65 -14.14
CA PHE A 245 6.17 18.47 -13.53
C PHE A 245 6.71 18.75 -12.13
N LEU A 246 7.35 19.91 -11.93
CA LEU A 246 7.81 20.36 -10.62
C LEU A 246 6.62 20.53 -9.66
N SER A 247 5.55 21.20 -10.09
CA SER A 247 4.34 21.38 -9.28
C SER A 247 3.68 20.05 -8.90
N TYR A 248 3.59 19.11 -9.85
CA TYR A 248 3.08 17.76 -9.61
C TYR A 248 3.95 17.01 -8.60
N SER A 249 5.27 17.07 -8.75
CA SER A 249 6.21 16.37 -7.86
C SER A 249 6.07 16.85 -6.41
N LEU A 250 5.90 18.15 -6.19
CA LEU A 250 5.69 18.73 -4.86
C LEU A 250 4.35 18.32 -4.24
N VAL A 251 3.26 18.39 -5.00
CA VAL A 251 1.93 17.94 -4.55
C VAL A 251 1.96 16.45 -4.22
N MET A 252 2.62 15.65 -5.07
CA MET A 252 2.75 14.21 -4.89
C MET A 252 3.57 13.86 -3.65
N SER A 253 4.72 14.50 -3.42
CA SER A 253 5.56 14.22 -2.25
C SER A 253 4.82 14.52 -0.94
N TYR A 254 4.07 15.62 -0.92
CA TYR A 254 3.23 15.98 0.23
C TYR A 254 2.09 14.97 0.45
N TYR A 255 1.32 14.68 -0.61
CA TYR A 255 0.20 13.73 -0.54
C TYR A 255 0.67 12.34 -0.09
N MET A 256 1.77 11.82 -0.64
CA MET A 256 2.25 10.49 -0.29
C MET A 256 2.62 10.37 1.18
N ALA A 257 3.21 11.41 1.78
CA ALA A 257 3.53 11.42 3.20
C ALA A 257 2.26 11.42 4.07
N SER A 258 1.30 12.30 3.78
CA SER A 258 0.05 12.41 4.54
C SER A 258 -0.88 11.21 4.36
N SER A 259 -1.08 10.75 3.12
CA SER A 259 -1.99 9.64 2.78
C SER A 259 -1.57 8.34 3.48
N ARG A 260 -0.26 8.04 3.54
CA ARG A 260 0.26 6.89 4.29
C ARG A 260 -0.07 6.98 5.79
N ALA A 261 0.09 8.17 6.39
CA ALA A 261 -0.23 8.36 7.80
C ALA A 261 -1.74 8.19 8.07
N PHE A 262 -2.60 8.76 7.23
CA PHE A 262 -4.06 8.61 7.36
C PHE A 262 -4.51 7.15 7.18
N LYS A 263 -3.96 6.44 6.19
CA LYS A 263 -4.28 5.02 5.98
C LYS A 263 -3.84 4.14 7.14
N ARG A 264 -2.73 4.48 7.80
CA ARG A 264 -2.31 3.82 9.05
C ARG A 264 -3.28 4.08 10.20
N ILE A 265 -3.72 5.33 10.40
CA ILE A 265 -4.72 5.68 11.42
C ILE A 265 -6.03 4.93 11.18
N GLU A 266 -6.50 4.89 9.92
CA GLU A 266 -7.68 4.12 9.54
C GLU A 266 -7.54 2.63 9.88
N SER A 267 -6.39 2.02 9.55
CA SER A 267 -6.14 0.61 9.84
C SER A 267 -6.15 0.31 11.34
N VAL A 268 -5.56 1.19 12.15
CA VAL A 268 -5.51 1.03 13.61
C VAL A 268 -6.90 1.23 14.23
N ALA A 269 -7.67 2.22 13.76
CA ALA A 269 -9.01 2.53 14.28
C ALA A 269 -10.03 1.40 14.03
N LYS A 270 -9.84 0.56 13.00
CA LYS A 270 -10.72 -0.58 12.71
C LYS A 270 -10.58 -1.74 13.69
N SER A 271 -9.40 -1.96 14.25
CA SER A 271 -9.12 -3.16 15.06
C SER A 271 -9.97 -3.26 16.34
N PRO A 272 -10.13 -2.20 17.16
CA PRO A 272 -10.94 -2.26 18.39
C PRO A 272 -12.42 -2.54 18.16
N MET A 273 -12.95 -2.21 16.98
CA MET A 273 -14.33 -2.49 16.59
C MET A 273 -14.54 -3.99 16.36
N TYR A 274 -13.63 -4.64 15.61
CA TYR A 274 -13.69 -6.08 15.38
C TYR A 274 -13.46 -6.88 16.67
N GLN A 275 -12.55 -6.42 17.53
CA GLN A 275 -12.33 -7.04 18.84
C GLN A 275 -13.59 -7.01 19.71
N HIS A 276 -14.22 -5.83 19.84
CA HIS A 276 -15.46 -5.68 20.62
C HIS A 276 -16.59 -6.55 20.07
N PHE A 277 -16.70 -6.66 18.73
CA PHE A 277 -17.67 -7.55 18.10
C PHE A 277 -17.42 -9.03 18.44
N SER A 278 -16.16 -9.48 18.38
CA SER A 278 -15.78 -10.85 18.72
C SER A 278 -16.07 -11.17 20.19
N GLU A 279 -15.72 -10.27 21.11
CA GLU A 279 -15.97 -10.41 22.54
C GLU A 279 -17.47 -10.48 22.84
N THR A 280 -18.26 -9.61 22.20
CA THR A 280 -19.73 -9.60 22.34
C THR A 280 -20.35 -10.91 21.84
N LEU A 281 -19.84 -11.47 20.73
CA LEU A 281 -20.34 -12.71 20.18
C LEU A 281 -20.06 -13.90 21.10
N SER A 282 -18.83 -13.98 21.64
CA SER A 282 -18.44 -15.00 22.61
C SER A 282 -19.21 -14.88 23.94
N GLY A 283 -19.50 -13.66 24.38
CA GLY A 283 -20.16 -13.35 25.66
C GLY A 283 -21.65 -13.05 25.58
N VAL A 284 -22.33 -13.35 24.46
CA VAL A 284 -23.68 -12.84 24.19
C VAL A 284 -24.72 -13.25 25.24
N SER A 285 -24.60 -14.45 25.80
CA SER A 285 -25.48 -14.93 26.88
C SER A 285 -25.29 -14.10 28.15
N THR A 286 -24.05 -13.85 28.55
CA THR A 286 -23.69 -13.04 29.72
C THR A 286 -24.17 -11.60 29.58
N VAL A 287 -23.97 -10.98 28.41
CA VAL A 287 -24.43 -9.60 28.13
C VAL A 287 -25.95 -9.49 28.29
N ARG A 288 -26.70 -10.47 27.77
CA ARG A 288 -28.16 -10.50 27.86
C ARG A 288 -28.66 -10.73 29.29
N VAL A 289 -28.06 -11.67 30.02
CA VAL A 289 -28.45 -12.00 31.40
C VAL A 289 -28.18 -10.83 32.35
N LEU A 290 -27.07 -10.11 32.16
CA LEU A 290 -26.72 -8.92 32.95
C LEU A 290 -27.48 -7.66 32.53
N GLY A 291 -28.34 -7.72 31.51
CA GLY A 291 -29.09 -6.55 31.02
C GLY A 291 -28.21 -5.43 30.45
N CYS A 292 -26.96 -5.72 30.06
CA CYS A 292 -25.98 -4.71 29.65
C CYS A 292 -25.98 -4.40 28.14
N SER A 293 -26.97 -4.90 27.38
CA SER A 293 -27.00 -4.79 25.93
C SER A 293 -26.88 -3.36 25.41
N GLN A 294 -27.56 -2.40 26.05
CA GLN A 294 -27.51 -1.00 25.61
C GLN A 294 -26.10 -0.40 25.72
N ARG A 295 -25.39 -0.68 26.83
CA ARG A 295 -24.00 -0.25 27.02
C ARG A 295 -23.10 -0.76 25.89
N PHE A 296 -23.23 -2.04 25.53
CA PHE A 296 -22.47 -2.64 24.43
C PHE A 296 -22.84 -2.04 23.07
N ILE A 297 -24.11 -1.69 22.84
CA ILE A 297 -24.55 -1.00 21.62
C ILE A 297 -23.91 0.39 21.54
N ASP A 298 -23.96 1.17 22.62
CA ASP A 298 -23.43 2.53 22.67
C ASP A 298 -21.90 2.52 22.50
N GLU A 299 -21.21 1.56 23.12
CA GLU A 299 -19.77 1.39 22.97
C GLU A 299 -19.38 0.97 21.55
N ASN A 300 -20.15 0.07 20.93
CA ASN A 300 -19.96 -0.30 19.53
C ASN A 300 -20.16 0.90 18.59
N ALA A 301 -21.19 1.72 18.85
CA ALA A 301 -21.43 2.94 18.08
C ALA A 301 -20.26 3.92 18.19
N SER A 302 -19.75 4.16 19.40
CA SER A 302 -18.58 5.03 19.62
C SER A 302 -17.32 4.54 18.89
N ARG A 303 -17.02 3.23 18.95
CA ARG A 303 -15.89 2.64 18.23
C ARG A 303 -16.07 2.72 16.71
N SER A 304 -17.29 2.51 16.23
CA SER A 304 -17.65 2.65 14.82
C SER A 304 -17.48 4.10 14.34
N ASP A 305 -17.83 5.10 15.16
CA ASP A 305 -17.66 6.51 14.84
C ASP A 305 -16.18 6.90 14.72
N ILE A 306 -15.32 6.39 15.61
CA ILE A 306 -13.87 6.61 15.54
C ILE A 306 -13.30 6.05 14.23
N SER A 307 -13.65 4.80 13.89
CA SER A 307 -13.25 4.15 12.64
C SER A 307 -13.75 4.90 11.41
N SER A 308 -15.01 5.32 11.43
CA SER A 308 -15.64 6.08 10.33
C SER A 308 -15.00 7.45 10.14
N ASN A 309 -14.70 8.16 11.23
CA ASN A 309 -14.00 9.45 11.18
C ASN A 309 -12.59 9.29 10.60
N ALA A 310 -11.85 8.24 10.98
CA ALA A 310 -10.53 7.96 10.41
C ALA A 310 -10.60 7.69 8.90
N HIS A 311 -11.56 6.88 8.46
CA HIS A 311 -11.81 6.63 7.05
C HIS A 311 -12.20 7.91 6.29
N PHE A 312 -13.04 8.75 6.89
CA PHE A 312 -13.46 10.03 6.30
C PHE A 312 -12.27 10.96 6.06
N VAL A 313 -11.35 11.09 7.03
CA VAL A 313 -10.13 11.91 6.87
C VAL A 313 -9.25 11.39 5.72
N TRP A 314 -9.07 10.07 5.61
CA TRP A 314 -8.36 9.46 4.48
C TRP A 314 -9.07 9.75 3.14
N ALA A 315 -10.39 9.58 3.08
CA ALA A 315 -11.18 9.85 1.89
C ALA A 315 -11.10 11.33 1.47
N MET A 316 -11.13 12.27 2.43
CA MET A 316 -10.97 13.70 2.17
C MET A 316 -9.57 14.03 1.65
N SER A 317 -8.52 13.35 2.13
CA SER A 317 -7.17 13.47 1.57
C SER A 317 -7.11 13.07 0.10
N ASN A 318 -7.82 12.00 -0.30
CA ASN A 318 -7.92 11.59 -1.70
C ASN A 318 -8.66 12.62 -2.55
N ARG A 319 -9.74 13.21 -2.03
CA ARG A 319 -10.47 14.31 -2.71
C ARG A 319 -9.62 15.57 -2.84
N TRP A 320 -8.85 15.92 -1.81
CA TRP A 320 -7.92 17.05 -1.87
C TRP A 320 -6.91 16.88 -3.01
N LEU A 321 -6.33 15.68 -3.16
CA LEU A 321 -5.42 15.38 -4.26
C LEU A 321 -6.13 15.57 -5.61
N ASP A 322 -7.32 14.98 -5.78
CA ASP A 322 -8.09 15.07 -7.02
C ASP A 322 -8.34 16.52 -7.45
N VAL A 323 -8.77 17.38 -6.52
CA VAL A 323 -8.99 18.81 -6.81
C VAL A 323 -7.70 19.51 -7.23
N ARG A 324 -6.56 19.19 -6.58
CA ARG A 324 -5.27 19.80 -6.94
C ARG A 324 -4.78 19.34 -8.31
N LEU A 325 -4.84 18.06 -8.62
CA LEU A 325 -4.43 17.53 -9.92
C LEU A 325 -5.34 18.06 -11.05
N GLU A 326 -6.65 18.15 -10.82
CA GLU A 326 -7.60 18.72 -11.80
C GLU A 326 -7.38 20.23 -12.01
N SER A 327 -7.00 20.97 -10.96
CA SER A 327 -6.64 22.38 -11.08
C SER A 327 -5.36 22.59 -11.91
N LEU A 328 -4.35 21.72 -11.73
CA LEU A 328 -3.14 21.72 -12.55
C LEU A 328 -3.45 21.33 -14.00
N CYS A 329 -4.34 20.36 -14.23
CA CYS A 329 -4.88 20.02 -15.55
C CYS A 329 -5.44 21.26 -16.25
N SER A 330 -6.28 22.00 -15.54
CA SER A 330 -6.98 23.16 -16.10
C SER A 330 -5.98 24.23 -16.56
N VAL A 331 -4.87 24.42 -15.83
CA VAL A 331 -3.78 25.32 -16.23
C VAL A 331 -3.05 24.80 -17.48
N ILE A 332 -2.78 23.49 -17.56
CA ILE A 332 -2.16 22.84 -18.72
C ILE A 332 -3.03 23.01 -19.97
N VAL A 333 -4.32 22.73 -19.85
CA VAL A 333 -5.32 22.83 -20.93
C VAL A 333 -5.51 24.28 -21.36
N LEU A 334 -5.54 25.22 -20.42
CA LEU A 334 -5.59 26.65 -20.72
C LEU A 334 -4.34 27.09 -21.49
N GLY A 335 -3.14 26.67 -21.05
CA GLY A 335 -1.90 26.90 -21.77
C GLY A 335 -1.94 26.32 -23.18
N ALA A 336 -2.34 25.04 -23.31
CA ALA A 336 -2.48 24.36 -24.61
C ALA A 336 -3.41 25.13 -25.54
N SER A 337 -4.55 25.60 -25.02
CA SER A 337 -5.55 26.33 -25.78
C SER A 337 -5.06 27.69 -26.25
N VAL A 338 -4.37 28.45 -25.38
CA VAL A 338 -3.77 29.74 -25.75
C VAL A 338 -2.70 29.54 -26.81
N PHE A 339 -1.81 28.55 -26.67
CA PHE A 339 -0.79 28.25 -27.67
C PHE A 339 -1.40 27.79 -29.00
N ALA A 340 -2.46 26.97 -28.97
CA ALA A 340 -3.16 26.56 -30.18
C ALA A 340 -3.77 27.74 -30.94
N VAL A 341 -4.31 28.74 -30.23
CA VAL A 341 -4.84 29.97 -30.84
C VAL A 341 -3.73 30.85 -31.40
N LEU A 342 -2.61 30.99 -30.69
CA LEU A 342 -1.45 31.77 -31.16
C LEU A 342 -0.77 31.13 -32.37
N ALA A 343 -0.70 29.80 -32.41
CA ALA A 343 -0.08 29.03 -33.49
C ALA A 343 -1.10 28.56 -34.55
N ARG A 344 -2.29 29.18 -34.61
CA ARG A 344 -3.41 28.78 -35.49
C ARG A 344 -3.02 28.72 -36.97
N ASP A 345 -2.08 29.56 -37.41
CA ASP A 345 -1.68 29.66 -38.82
C ASP A 345 -0.61 28.61 -39.18
N SER A 346 0.03 27.98 -38.18
CA SER A 346 1.09 26.97 -38.37
C SER A 346 0.64 25.54 -38.08
N LEU A 347 -0.45 25.35 -37.31
CA LEU A 347 -0.93 24.05 -36.88
C LEU A 347 -2.22 23.66 -37.59
N SER A 348 -2.32 22.40 -38.05
CA SER A 348 -3.57 21.89 -38.60
C SER A 348 -4.62 21.71 -37.48
N PRO A 349 -5.92 21.96 -37.75
CA PRO A 349 -6.99 21.77 -36.76
C PRO A 349 -7.00 20.37 -36.14
N SER A 350 -6.64 19.36 -36.93
CA SER A 350 -6.55 17.97 -36.48
C SER A 350 -5.44 17.73 -35.44
N MET A 351 -4.32 18.45 -35.55
CA MET A 351 -3.21 18.32 -34.60
C MET A 351 -3.54 19.00 -33.27
N VAL A 352 -4.19 20.17 -33.33
CA VAL A 352 -4.68 20.88 -32.14
C VAL A 352 -5.71 20.04 -31.37
N GLY A 353 -6.66 19.41 -32.07
CA GLY A 353 -7.65 18.53 -31.44
C GLY A 353 -7.00 17.31 -30.78
N MET A 354 -5.98 16.72 -31.42
CA MET A 354 -5.22 15.60 -30.86
C MET A 354 -4.44 16.04 -29.61
N SER A 355 -3.66 17.13 -29.68
CA SER A 355 -2.86 17.60 -28.54
C SER A 355 -3.73 17.94 -27.33
N LEU A 356 -4.90 18.56 -27.53
CA LEU A 356 -5.83 18.90 -26.45
C LEU A 356 -6.45 17.64 -25.82
N SER A 357 -6.81 16.64 -26.64
CA SER A 357 -7.37 15.37 -26.17
C SER A 357 -6.35 14.60 -25.31
N TYR A 358 -5.10 14.55 -25.75
CA TYR A 358 -4.02 13.89 -24.99
C TYR A 358 -3.63 14.67 -23.73
N ALA A 359 -3.64 16.01 -23.76
CA ALA A 359 -3.40 16.83 -22.57
C ALA A 359 -4.44 16.57 -21.46
N LEU A 360 -5.72 16.39 -21.84
CA LEU A 360 -6.78 16.02 -20.91
C LEU A 360 -6.61 14.60 -20.35
N ALA A 361 -6.21 13.65 -21.19
CA ALA A 361 -6.00 12.25 -20.79
C ALA A 361 -4.84 12.09 -19.79
N ILE A 362 -3.71 12.75 -20.03
CA ILE A 362 -2.50 12.66 -19.19
C ILE A 362 -2.81 12.92 -17.72
N THR A 363 -3.58 13.96 -17.41
CA THR A 363 -3.81 14.33 -16.01
C THR A 363 -4.63 13.28 -15.26
N ARG A 364 -5.63 12.69 -15.93
CA ARG A 364 -6.40 11.59 -15.36
C ARG A 364 -5.48 10.41 -15.06
N ASP A 365 -4.62 10.06 -16.00
CA ASP A 365 -3.71 8.91 -15.88
C ASP A 365 -2.63 9.15 -14.82
N ILE A 366 -2.11 10.38 -14.68
CA ILE A 366 -1.20 10.76 -13.60
C ILE A 366 -1.90 10.58 -12.24
N SER A 367 -3.13 11.05 -12.10
CA SER A 367 -3.90 10.95 -10.85
C SER A 367 -4.05 9.50 -10.40
N TRP A 368 -4.43 8.61 -11.32
CA TRP A 368 -4.54 7.17 -11.04
C TRP A 368 -3.18 6.54 -10.74
N THR A 369 -2.15 6.87 -11.51
CA THR A 369 -0.79 6.35 -11.28
C THR A 369 -0.29 6.69 -9.87
N VAL A 370 -0.52 7.91 -9.40
CA VAL A 370 -0.13 8.34 -8.04
C VAL A 370 -0.88 7.57 -6.96
N LYS A 371 -2.20 7.44 -7.10
CA LYS A 371 -3.04 6.70 -6.16
C LYS A 371 -2.66 5.23 -6.11
N ASP A 372 -2.55 4.59 -7.26
CA ASP A 372 -2.15 3.18 -7.35
C ASP A 372 -0.74 2.97 -6.79
N THR A 373 0.19 3.91 -7.01
CA THR A 373 1.52 3.84 -6.39
C THR A 373 1.45 3.94 -4.87
N CYS A 374 0.58 4.79 -4.33
CA CYS A 374 0.38 4.91 -2.88
C CYS A 374 -0.24 3.63 -2.29
N ASP A 375 -1.22 3.05 -2.97
CA ASP A 375 -1.84 1.79 -2.57
C ASP A 375 -0.87 0.63 -2.68
N ALA A 376 -0.06 0.56 -3.73
CA ALA A 376 1.01 -0.43 -3.87
C ALA A 376 2.03 -0.33 -2.74
N MET A 377 2.44 0.88 -2.34
CA MET A 377 3.32 1.08 -1.19
C MET A 377 2.68 0.58 0.11
N PHE A 378 1.38 0.80 0.31
CA PHE A 378 0.66 0.30 1.48
C PHE A 378 0.59 -1.23 1.47
N TYR A 379 0.26 -1.85 0.34
CA TYR A 379 0.18 -3.31 0.20
C TYR A 379 1.56 -3.99 0.32
N MET A 380 2.64 -3.31 -0.07
CA MET A 380 3.99 -3.84 0.12
C MET A 380 4.39 -4.00 1.59
N VAL A 381 3.72 -3.32 2.53
CA VAL A 381 3.91 -3.55 3.97
C VAL A 381 3.43 -4.96 4.38
N ALA A 382 2.48 -5.55 3.67
CA ALA A 382 2.14 -6.97 3.85
C ALA A 382 3.28 -7.88 3.40
N VAL A 383 3.91 -7.58 2.24
CA VAL A 383 5.09 -8.32 1.77
C VAL A 383 6.27 -8.19 2.74
N GLU A 384 6.47 -7.01 3.31
CA GLU A 384 7.48 -6.76 4.34
C GLU A 384 7.32 -7.68 5.54
N ARG A 385 6.10 -7.72 6.11
CA ARG A 385 5.78 -8.55 7.28
C ARG A 385 5.87 -10.05 6.98
N ILE A 386 5.53 -10.47 5.75
CA ILE A 386 5.75 -11.85 5.30
C ILE A 386 7.25 -12.17 5.23
N ASP A 387 8.07 -11.27 4.66
CA ASP A 387 9.51 -11.51 4.50
C ASP A 387 10.28 -11.44 5.84
N GLU A 388 9.80 -10.67 6.82
CA GLU A 388 10.34 -10.67 8.20
C GLU A 388 10.25 -12.07 8.83
N TYR A 389 9.10 -12.73 8.73
CA TYR A 389 8.90 -14.09 9.25
C TYR A 389 9.71 -15.11 8.46
N ALA A 390 9.80 -14.92 7.13
CA ALA A 390 10.57 -15.78 6.24
C ALA A 390 12.10 -15.64 6.36
N LYS A 391 12.59 -14.73 7.21
CA LYS A 391 14.02 -14.47 7.46
C LYS A 391 14.44 -14.74 8.90
N LYS A 392 13.50 -15.07 9.80
CA LYS A 392 13.85 -15.40 11.19
C LYS A 392 14.78 -16.63 11.21
N ASN A 393 15.66 -16.67 12.21
CA ASN A 393 16.62 -17.75 12.39
C ASN A 393 15.87 -19.08 12.56
N GLN A 394 16.18 -20.03 11.69
CA GLN A 394 15.59 -21.36 11.70
C GLN A 394 16.35 -22.26 12.67
N GLU A 395 15.68 -23.31 13.16
CA GLU A 395 16.32 -24.40 13.91
C GLU A 395 17.39 -25.08 13.06
N ALA A 396 18.38 -25.68 13.72
CA ALA A 396 19.43 -26.42 13.04
C ALA A 396 18.82 -27.55 12.19
N PRO A 397 19.38 -27.84 11.00
CA PRO A 397 18.86 -28.92 10.16
C PRO A 397 18.87 -30.24 10.92
N ASN A 398 17.80 -31.03 10.75
CA ASN A 398 17.63 -32.35 11.39
C ASN A 398 18.80 -33.32 11.15
N PHE A 399 19.61 -33.08 10.11
CA PHE A 399 20.85 -33.80 9.84
C PHE A 399 21.96 -32.82 9.48
N THR A 400 23.03 -32.81 10.27
CA THR A 400 24.34 -32.25 9.88
C THR A 400 25.08 -33.29 9.06
N ASN A 401 25.43 -32.94 7.81
CA ASN A 401 26.32 -33.75 6.96
C ASN A 401 27.75 -33.80 7.49
#